data_AF-A0A1U7VDQ9-F1
#
_entry.id   AF-A0A1U7VDQ9-F1
#
_cell.length_a   1.000
_cell.length_b   1.000
_cell.length_c   1.000
_cell.angle_alpha   90.00
_cell.angle_beta   90.00
_cell.angle_gamma   90.00
#
_symmetry.space_group_name_H-M   'P 1'
#
loop_
_entity.id
_entity.type
_entity.pdbx_description
1 polymer ?
#
loop_
_entity_poly.entity_id
_entity_poly.type
_entity_poly.pdbx_seq_one_letter_code
_entity_poly.pdbx_strand_id
1 'polypeptide(L)'
;MSNLSKLEFVALDISGKNYLSWVLDAEIHLAAKALENTIIQGNEASGQDKAKAIVFLRHHLDEGLKTEYLTLKDPFKLWSSLKERYDHLKATVLPRTRYEWIHLHLQDFKTVSEYNSVVFRITSQLKLWGEIVNDEDLLEKTLSTFHASNMVLQQQYSEKGIKKYSELISCLMVDEQHNTLLMKNHEARPTGSAPFLEVNMVAATQNSERR
;
A
#
# COMPACT_ATOMS: atom_id res chain seq x y z
N MET A 1 33.49 11.65 9.96
CA MET A 1 32.80 12.55 9.01
C MET A 1 32.05 11.71 8.00
N SER A 2 30.75 11.51 8.19
CA SER A 2 29.89 10.86 7.21
C SER A 2 29.06 11.93 6.51
N ASN A 3 29.55 12.45 5.39
CA ASN A 3 28.68 13.03 4.38
C ASN A 3 27.93 11.87 3.74
N LEU A 4 26.95 11.32 4.46
CA LEU A 4 25.91 10.51 3.85
C LEU A 4 25.14 11.48 2.95
N SER A 5 25.38 11.43 1.65
CA SER A 5 24.59 12.20 0.70
C SER A 5 23.12 11.89 0.97
N LYS A 6 22.36 12.93 1.27
CA LYS A 6 20.94 12.83 1.57
C LYS A 6 20.26 12.25 0.35
N LEU A 7 19.64 11.08 0.49
CA LEU A 7 18.83 10.49 -0.56
C LEU A 7 17.68 11.43 -0.93
N GLU A 8 17.37 11.52 -2.22
CA GLU A 8 16.24 12.30 -2.72
C GLU A 8 14.90 11.68 -2.29
N PHE A 9 14.82 10.36 -2.18
CA PHE A 9 13.68 9.60 -1.68
C PHE A 9 14.14 8.29 -1.01
N VAL A 10 13.21 7.55 -0.43
CA VAL A 10 13.52 6.32 0.32
C VAL A 10 14.17 5.28 -0.61
N ALA A 11 15.32 4.75 -0.20
CA ALA A 11 15.99 3.69 -0.96
C ALA A 11 15.14 2.42 -1.07
N LEU A 12 15.33 1.65 -2.14
CA LEU A 12 14.69 0.37 -2.34
C LEU A 12 15.13 -0.61 -1.25
N ASP A 13 14.20 -1.02 -0.42
CA ASP A 13 14.43 -2.00 0.64
C ASP A 13 14.73 -3.39 0.03
N ILE A 14 15.60 -4.16 0.67
CA ILE A 14 15.99 -5.49 0.21
C ILE A 14 14.81 -6.48 0.17
N SER A 15 13.77 -6.26 0.99
CA SER A 15 12.56 -7.06 0.96
C SER A 15 11.62 -6.65 -0.18
N GLY A 16 11.89 -5.54 -0.87
CA GLY A 16 11.08 -5.00 -1.96
C GLY A 16 9.69 -4.47 -1.56
N LYS A 17 9.37 -4.35 -0.26
CA LYS A 17 8.04 -3.87 0.19
C LYS A 17 7.68 -2.49 -0.37
N ASN A 18 8.67 -1.64 -0.60
CA ASN A 18 8.50 -0.31 -1.19
C ASN A 18 8.85 -0.27 -2.69
N TYR A 19 8.92 -1.42 -3.38
CA TYR A 19 9.36 -1.50 -4.77
C TYR A 19 8.54 -0.60 -5.71
N LEU A 20 7.21 -0.63 -5.62
CA LEU A 20 6.38 0.19 -6.50
C LEU A 20 6.50 1.70 -6.24
N SER A 21 6.55 2.12 -4.97
CA SER A 21 6.78 3.52 -4.65
C SER A 21 8.16 3.97 -5.11
N TRP A 22 9.17 3.11 -4.94
CA TRP A 22 10.52 3.37 -5.40
C TRP A 22 10.61 3.49 -6.93
N VAL A 23 9.91 2.61 -7.67
CA VAL A 23 9.84 2.68 -9.14
C VAL A 23 9.26 4.03 -9.57
N LEU A 24 8.14 4.44 -8.97
CA LEU A 24 7.49 5.70 -9.29
C LEU A 24 8.42 6.90 -9.04
N ASP A 25 9.04 6.96 -7.85
CA ASP A 25 9.96 8.04 -7.49
C ASP A 25 11.18 8.05 -8.44
N ALA A 26 11.77 6.88 -8.71
CA ALA A 26 12.91 6.76 -9.60
C ALA A 26 12.58 7.20 -11.04
N GLU A 27 11.43 6.81 -11.58
CA GLU A 27 10.97 7.23 -12.91
C GLU A 27 10.78 8.75 -12.99
N ILE A 28 10.13 9.35 -11.98
CA ILE A 28 9.93 10.81 -11.91
C ILE A 28 11.27 11.54 -11.86
N HIS A 29 12.22 11.06 -11.06
CA HIS A 29 13.53 11.67 -10.94
C HIS A 29 14.40 11.50 -12.19
N LEU A 30 14.32 10.36 -12.86
CA LEU A 30 14.99 10.15 -14.15
C LEU A 30 14.41 11.09 -15.20
N ALA A 31 13.07 11.20 -15.29
CA ALA A 31 12.39 12.10 -16.20
C ALA A 31 12.77 13.58 -15.94
N ALA A 32 12.78 14.01 -14.68
CA ALA A 32 13.20 15.36 -14.30
C ALA A 32 14.65 15.69 -14.69
N LYS A 33 15.48 14.67 -14.89
CA LYS A 33 16.88 14.79 -15.30
C LYS A 33 17.10 14.49 -16.80
N ALA A 34 16.04 14.26 -17.58
CA ALA A 34 16.10 13.82 -18.97
C ALA A 34 16.89 12.50 -19.15
N LEU A 35 16.74 11.56 -18.21
CA LEU A 35 17.41 10.26 -18.16
C LEU A 35 16.43 9.08 -18.26
N GLU A 36 15.13 9.31 -18.41
CA GLU A 36 14.08 8.31 -18.47
C GLU A 36 14.30 7.28 -19.60
N ASN A 37 14.87 7.71 -20.74
CA ASN A 37 15.17 6.81 -21.85
C ASN A 37 16.25 5.78 -21.50
N THR A 38 17.09 6.03 -20.49
CA THR A 38 18.21 5.12 -20.14
C THR A 38 17.75 3.77 -19.58
N ILE A 39 16.52 3.71 -19.06
CA ILE A 39 15.89 2.49 -18.51
C ILE A 39 14.93 1.82 -19.51
N ILE A 40 14.95 2.22 -20.77
CA ILE A 40 14.15 1.62 -21.84
C ILE A 40 15.02 0.64 -22.65
N GLN A 41 14.42 -0.48 -23.09
CA GLN A 41 15.12 -1.46 -23.92
C GLN A 41 15.55 -0.85 -25.26
N GLY A 42 16.78 -1.12 -25.68
CA GLY A 42 17.29 -0.65 -26.97
C GLY A 42 17.55 0.86 -27.03
N ASN A 43 17.64 1.54 -25.88
CA ASN A 43 17.91 2.97 -25.84
C ASN A 43 19.25 3.35 -26.48
N GLU A 44 19.28 4.52 -27.12
CA GLU A 44 20.46 5.13 -27.72
C GLU A 44 21.09 6.20 -26.81
N ALA A 45 20.82 6.14 -25.50
CA ALA A 45 21.32 7.14 -24.57
C ALA A 45 22.85 7.15 -24.53
N SER A 46 23.43 8.33 -24.36
CA SER A 46 24.88 8.51 -24.31
C SER A 46 25.51 7.71 -23.16
N GLY A 47 26.78 7.32 -23.30
CA GLY A 47 27.51 6.67 -22.22
C GLY A 47 27.57 7.50 -20.94
N GLN A 48 27.58 8.83 -21.06
CA GLN A 48 27.53 9.74 -19.92
C GLN A 48 26.17 9.70 -19.21
N ASP A 49 25.07 9.67 -19.96
CA ASP A 49 23.73 9.63 -19.38
C ASP A 49 23.44 8.28 -18.74
N LYS A 50 23.92 7.19 -19.35
CA LYS A 50 23.92 5.86 -18.71
C LYS A 50 24.72 5.86 -17.41
N ALA A 51 25.89 6.51 -17.38
CA ALA A 51 26.68 6.62 -16.15
C ALA A 51 25.98 7.44 -15.05
N LYS A 52 25.31 8.55 -15.41
CA LYS A 52 24.51 9.34 -14.45
C LYS A 52 23.35 8.52 -13.88
N ALA A 53 22.62 7.82 -14.75
CA ALA A 53 21.48 7.00 -14.36
C ALA A 53 21.89 5.83 -13.47
N ILE A 54 22.97 5.11 -13.78
CA ILE A 54 23.40 3.97 -12.94
C ILE A 54 23.89 4.45 -11.57
N VAL A 55 24.59 5.58 -11.48
CA VAL A 55 25.00 6.17 -10.19
C VAL A 55 23.78 6.53 -9.35
N PHE A 56 22.80 7.19 -9.98
CA PHE A 56 21.55 7.57 -9.33
C PHE A 56 20.75 6.36 -8.83
N LEU A 57 20.50 5.38 -9.69
CA LEU A 57 19.76 4.15 -9.34
C LEU A 57 20.45 3.44 -8.18
N ARG A 58 21.76 3.20 -8.28
CA ARG A 58 22.53 2.54 -7.23
C ARG A 58 22.53 3.33 -5.93
N HIS A 59 22.55 4.66 -5.97
CA HIS A 59 22.49 5.48 -4.76
C HIS A 59 21.25 5.17 -3.92
N HIS A 60 20.13 4.89 -4.59
CA HIS A 60 18.83 4.62 -4.00
C HIS A 60 18.53 3.13 -3.81
N LEU A 61 19.55 2.26 -3.73
CA LEU A 61 19.39 0.86 -3.36
C LEU A 61 19.87 0.60 -1.94
N ASP A 62 19.24 -0.37 -1.28
CA ASP A 62 19.83 -1.02 -0.11
C ASP A 62 21.23 -1.59 -0.40
N GLU A 63 22.09 -1.62 0.61
CA GLU A 63 23.48 -2.10 0.49
C GLU A 63 23.59 -3.55 0.01
N GLY A 64 22.65 -4.42 0.39
CA GLY A 64 22.60 -5.80 -0.09
C GLY A 64 22.36 -5.87 -1.60
N LEU A 65 21.45 -5.05 -2.11
CA LEU A 65 21.17 -4.96 -3.55
C LEU A 65 22.35 -4.33 -4.32
N LYS A 66 23.00 -3.32 -3.75
CA LYS A 66 24.24 -2.73 -4.33
C LYS A 66 25.34 -3.77 -4.49
N THR A 67 25.45 -4.68 -3.52
CA THR A 67 26.43 -5.77 -3.52
C THR A 67 26.09 -6.81 -4.58
N GLU A 68 24.83 -7.26 -4.62
CA GLU A 68 24.36 -8.26 -5.59
C GLU A 68 24.52 -7.78 -7.04
N TYR A 69 24.19 -6.51 -7.30
CA TYR A 69 24.23 -5.92 -8.64
C TYR A 69 25.50 -5.09 -8.91
N LEU A 70 26.58 -5.30 -8.16
CA LEU A 70 27.79 -4.49 -8.22
C LEU A 70 28.41 -4.39 -9.63
N THR A 71 28.30 -5.47 -10.42
CA THR A 71 28.90 -5.57 -11.76
C THR A 71 28.01 -5.00 -12.87
N LEU A 72 26.74 -4.70 -12.60
CA LEU A 72 25.83 -4.12 -13.58
C LEU A 72 26.14 -2.62 -13.76
N LYS A 73 26.62 -2.30 -14.97
CA LYS A 73 26.97 -0.93 -15.38
C LYS A 73 25.93 -0.29 -16.30
N ASP A 74 25.01 -1.09 -16.84
CA ASP A 74 23.96 -0.62 -17.75
C ASP A 74 22.66 -0.38 -16.95
N PRO A 75 22.09 0.85 -16.98
CA PRO A 75 20.90 1.20 -16.21
C PRO A 75 19.68 0.35 -16.55
N PHE A 76 19.47 0.07 -17.85
CA PHE A 76 18.37 -0.77 -18.30
C PHE A 76 18.50 -2.18 -17.75
N LYS A 77 19.69 -2.79 -17.80
CA LYS A 77 19.91 -4.11 -17.20
C LYS A 77 19.62 -4.13 -15.70
N LEU A 78 20.11 -3.13 -14.95
CA LEU A 78 19.82 -3.02 -13.52
C LEU A 78 18.31 -2.90 -13.26
N TRP A 79 17.64 -2.00 -14.00
CA TRP A 79 16.21 -1.76 -13.90
C TRP A 79 15.40 -3.04 -14.17
N SER A 80 15.71 -3.75 -15.27
CA SER A 80 15.06 -5.01 -15.63
C SER A 80 15.32 -6.11 -14.60
N SER A 81 16.52 -6.22 -14.04
CA SER A 81 16.82 -7.21 -13.00
C SER A 81 16.08 -6.94 -11.70
N LEU A 82 15.96 -5.68 -11.28
CA LEU A 82 15.14 -5.30 -10.12
C LEU A 82 13.66 -5.59 -10.38
N LYS A 83 13.19 -5.31 -11.60
CA LYS A 83 11.83 -5.63 -12.02
C LYS A 83 11.54 -7.13 -11.96
N GLU A 84 12.38 -7.95 -12.59
CA GLU A 84 12.24 -9.41 -12.54
C GLU A 84 12.25 -9.93 -11.11
N ARG A 85 13.15 -9.41 -10.25
CA ARG A 85 13.24 -9.79 -8.85
C ARG A 85 11.94 -9.52 -8.10
N TYR A 86 11.30 -8.37 -8.32
CA TYR A 86 10.18 -7.92 -7.48
C TYR A 86 8.80 -7.99 -8.16
N ASP A 87 8.72 -8.37 -9.43
CA ASP A 87 7.44 -8.53 -10.15
C ASP A 87 6.54 -9.58 -9.46
N HIS A 88 7.13 -10.59 -8.80
CA HIS A 88 6.38 -11.59 -8.02
C HIS A 88 5.69 -10.98 -6.78
N LEU A 89 6.12 -9.82 -6.29
CA LEU A 89 5.48 -9.17 -5.14
C LEU A 89 4.02 -8.84 -5.43
N LYS A 90 3.64 -8.66 -6.70
CA LYS A 90 2.23 -8.51 -7.06
C LYS A 90 1.41 -9.70 -6.57
N ALA A 91 1.92 -10.91 -6.75
CA ALA A 91 1.22 -12.14 -6.39
C ALA A 91 1.08 -12.32 -4.86
N THR A 92 1.93 -11.69 -4.05
CA THR A 92 1.89 -11.82 -2.59
C THR A 92 1.26 -10.61 -1.90
N VAL A 93 1.55 -9.39 -2.38
CA VAL A 93 1.08 -8.14 -1.77
C VAL A 93 -0.35 -7.84 -2.16
N LEU A 94 -0.73 -8.00 -3.44
CA LEU A 94 -2.07 -7.64 -3.89
C LEU A 94 -3.18 -8.45 -3.20
N PRO A 95 -3.10 -9.80 -3.09
CA PRO A 95 -4.12 -10.56 -2.36
C PRO A 95 -4.23 -10.15 -0.89
N ARG A 96 -3.10 -9.82 -0.26
CA ARG A 96 -3.08 -9.32 1.11
C ARG A 96 -3.75 -7.95 1.22
N THR A 97 -3.43 -7.00 0.35
CA THR A 97 -4.05 -5.67 0.36
C THR A 97 -5.57 -5.77 0.08
N ARG A 98 -6.00 -6.66 -0.82
CA ARG A 98 -7.43 -6.97 -1.03
C ARG A 98 -8.08 -7.55 0.21
N TYR A 99 -7.40 -8.47 0.90
CA TYR A 99 -7.88 -9.02 2.16
C TYR A 99 -8.04 -7.92 3.22
N GLU A 100 -7.04 -7.05 3.38
CA GLU A 100 -7.11 -5.89 4.28
C GLU A 100 -8.28 -4.96 3.91
N TRP A 101 -8.50 -4.71 2.61
CA TRP A 101 -9.65 -3.92 2.14
C TRP A 101 -11.00 -4.56 2.49
N ILE A 102 -11.18 -5.86 2.23
CA ILE A 102 -12.44 -6.58 2.50
C ILE A 102 -12.77 -6.55 4.00
N HIS A 103 -11.78 -6.77 4.86
CA HIS A 103 -11.95 -6.89 6.31
C HIS A 103 -11.76 -5.58 7.07
N LEU A 104 -11.59 -4.46 6.37
CA LEU A 104 -11.50 -3.15 7.01
C LEU A 104 -12.86 -2.75 7.56
N HIS A 105 -12.93 -2.38 8.85
CA HIS A 105 -14.14 -1.81 9.45
C HIS A 105 -13.85 -0.53 10.25
N LEU A 106 -14.72 0.47 10.13
CA LEU A 106 -14.63 1.72 10.90
C LEU A 106 -14.57 1.47 12.42
N GLN A 107 -15.32 0.49 12.92
CA GLN A 107 -15.38 0.15 14.35
C GLN A 107 -14.08 -0.42 14.93
N ASP A 108 -13.15 -0.89 14.10
CA ASP A 108 -11.88 -1.43 14.56
C ASP A 108 -10.88 -0.32 14.96
N PHE A 109 -11.24 0.95 14.74
CA PHE A 109 -10.40 2.11 15.00
C PHE A 109 -10.99 2.97 16.12
N LYS A 110 -10.11 3.64 16.87
CA LYS A 110 -10.51 4.55 17.95
C LYS A 110 -11.07 5.84 17.39
N THR A 111 -10.58 6.28 16.23
CA THR A 111 -11.00 7.53 15.60
C THR A 111 -11.23 7.38 14.10
N VAL A 112 -12.07 8.25 13.55
CA VAL A 112 -12.31 8.41 12.10
C VAL A 112 -11.00 8.73 11.38
N SER A 113 -10.10 9.49 12.01
CA SER A 113 -8.79 9.83 11.43
C SER A 113 -7.88 8.61 11.29
N GLU A 114 -7.83 7.72 12.29
CA GLU A 114 -7.08 6.46 12.22
C GLU A 114 -7.62 5.54 11.12
N TYR A 115 -8.94 5.37 11.06
CA TYR A 115 -9.59 4.61 9.98
C TYR A 115 -9.22 5.19 8.60
N ASN A 116 -9.38 6.51 8.43
CA ASN A 116 -9.12 7.17 7.16
C ASN A 116 -7.66 7.02 6.71
N SER A 117 -6.71 7.05 7.64
CA SER A 117 -5.29 6.80 7.35
C SER A 117 -5.07 5.40 6.77
N VAL A 118 -5.75 4.38 7.33
CA VAL A 118 -5.66 3.00 6.83
C VAL A 118 -6.35 2.83 5.48
N VAL A 119 -7.52 3.46 5.27
CA VAL A 119 -8.18 3.51 3.95
C VAL A 119 -7.22 4.06 2.89
N PHE A 120 -6.56 5.19 3.15
CA PHE A 120 -5.60 5.76 2.21
C PHE A 120 -4.42 4.85 1.95
N ARG A 121 -3.83 4.26 3.00
CA ARG A 121 -2.72 3.30 2.83
C ARG A 121 -3.11 2.14 1.92
N ILE A 122 -4.26 1.50 2.18
CA ILE A 122 -4.74 0.34 1.43
C ILE A 122 -5.04 0.74 -0.01
N THR A 123 -5.83 1.80 -0.22
CA THR A 123 -6.27 2.19 -1.56
C THR A 123 -5.14 2.75 -2.42
N SER A 124 -4.15 3.43 -1.83
CA SER A 124 -2.92 3.79 -2.53
C SER A 124 -2.15 2.56 -3.00
N GLN A 125 -2.06 1.50 -2.18
CA GLN A 125 -1.44 0.25 -2.61
C GLN A 125 -2.22 -0.43 -3.74
N LEU A 126 -3.55 -0.52 -3.64
CA LEU A 126 -4.39 -1.08 -4.70
C LEU A 126 -4.18 -0.33 -6.03
N LYS A 127 -4.18 1.02 -5.97
CA LYS A 127 -3.91 1.89 -7.13
C LYS A 127 -2.53 1.68 -7.72
N LEU A 128 -1.49 1.57 -6.89
CA LEU A 128 -0.13 1.28 -7.34
C LEU A 128 -0.03 -0.05 -8.09
N TRP A 129 -0.83 -1.05 -7.72
CA TRP A 129 -0.89 -2.35 -8.41
C TRP A 129 -1.82 -2.37 -9.64
N GLY A 130 -2.42 -1.23 -9.97
CA GLY A 130 -3.28 -1.03 -11.14
C GLY A 130 -4.78 -1.24 -10.90
N GLU A 131 -5.23 -1.31 -9.64
CA GLU A 131 -6.67 -1.33 -9.35
C GLU A 131 -7.26 0.08 -9.32
N ILE A 132 -8.49 0.18 -9.78
CA ILE A 132 -9.24 1.44 -9.74
C ILE A 132 -10.03 1.43 -8.43
N VAL A 133 -9.82 2.47 -7.61
CA VAL A 133 -10.63 2.74 -6.43
C VAL A 133 -11.07 4.20 -6.48
N ASN A 134 -12.35 4.42 -6.75
CA ASN A 134 -12.96 5.74 -6.93
C ASN A 134 -13.66 6.22 -5.64
N ASP A 135 -14.25 7.41 -5.67
CA ASP A 135 -14.99 7.95 -4.51
C ASP A 135 -16.21 7.10 -4.14
N GLU A 136 -16.92 6.52 -5.10
CA GLU A 136 -18.09 5.67 -4.88
C GLU A 136 -17.70 4.40 -4.09
N ASP A 137 -16.61 3.73 -4.48
CA ASP A 137 -16.07 2.57 -3.78
C ASP A 137 -15.71 2.90 -2.33
N LEU A 138 -15.10 4.07 -2.10
CA LEU A 138 -14.71 4.54 -0.77
C LEU A 138 -15.92 4.87 0.11
N LEU A 139 -16.94 5.50 -0.47
CA LEU A 139 -18.20 5.83 0.19
C LEU A 139 -18.96 4.56 0.59
N GLU A 140 -19.16 3.65 -0.36
CA GLU A 140 -19.82 2.36 -0.13
C GLU A 140 -19.06 1.54 0.92
N LYS A 141 -17.73 1.45 0.79
CA LYS A 141 -16.90 0.74 1.77
C LYS A 141 -17.04 1.35 3.16
N THR A 142 -17.01 2.66 3.30
CA THR A 142 -17.09 3.29 4.61
C THR A 142 -18.46 3.10 5.25
N LEU A 143 -19.53 3.32 4.49
CA LEU A 143 -20.90 3.20 4.99
C LEU A 143 -21.25 1.73 5.33
N SER A 144 -20.79 0.76 4.55
CA SER A 144 -21.01 -0.67 4.82
C SER A 144 -20.28 -1.19 6.07
N THR A 145 -19.34 -0.42 6.62
CA THR A 145 -18.59 -0.82 7.83
C THR A 145 -19.18 -0.30 9.14
N PHE A 146 -20.31 0.41 9.07
CA PHE A 146 -21.02 0.84 10.26
C PHE A 146 -21.54 -0.37 11.04
N HIS A 147 -21.45 -0.30 12.37
CA HIS A 147 -22.06 -1.31 13.23
C HIS A 147 -23.59 -1.34 13.04
N ALA A 148 -24.21 -2.51 13.19
CA ALA A 148 -25.66 -2.69 13.01
C ALA A 148 -26.51 -1.74 13.89
N SER A 149 -26.01 -1.36 15.07
CA SER A 149 -26.68 -0.38 15.94
C SER A 149 -26.75 1.03 15.35
N ASN A 150 -25.95 1.32 14.31
CA ASN A 150 -25.81 2.62 13.67
C ASN A 150 -26.45 2.63 12.26
N MET A 151 -27.30 1.65 11.93
CA MET A 151 -27.97 1.57 10.62
C MET A 151 -28.77 2.84 10.27
N VAL A 152 -29.40 3.50 11.25
CA VAL A 152 -30.12 4.76 11.01
C VAL A 152 -29.18 5.86 10.55
N LEU A 153 -28.01 5.97 11.20
CA LEU A 153 -27.01 6.97 10.86
C LEU A 153 -26.36 6.67 9.51
N GLN A 154 -26.08 5.40 9.22
CA GLN A 154 -25.67 4.95 7.90
C GLN A 154 -26.66 5.40 6.83
N GLN A 155 -27.96 5.13 7.03
CA GLN A 155 -29.02 5.53 6.11
C GLN A 155 -29.07 7.05 5.91
N GLN A 156 -28.93 7.83 6.98
CA GLN A 156 -28.87 9.29 6.90
C GLN A 156 -27.72 9.79 6.03
N TYR A 157 -26.52 9.20 6.12
CA TYR A 157 -25.41 9.59 5.25
C TYR A 157 -25.61 9.12 3.80
N SER A 158 -26.19 7.93 3.59
CA SER A 158 -26.53 7.44 2.25
C SER A 158 -27.53 8.36 1.54
N GLU A 159 -28.49 8.92 2.27
CA GLU A 159 -29.54 9.79 1.70
C GLU A 159 -29.10 11.26 1.53
N LYS A 160 -27.98 11.68 2.13
CA LYS A 160 -27.46 13.05 2.01
C LYS A 160 -26.94 13.41 0.61
N GLY A 161 -26.84 12.44 -0.30
CA GLY A 161 -26.36 12.68 -1.66
C GLY A 161 -24.89 13.09 -1.74
N ILE A 162 -24.08 12.67 -0.74
CA ILE A 162 -22.64 12.91 -0.70
C ILE A 162 -21.97 12.18 -1.87
N LYS A 163 -21.15 12.90 -2.64
CA LYS A 163 -20.49 12.34 -3.85
C LYS A 163 -18.99 12.19 -3.72
N LYS A 164 -18.38 12.83 -2.72
CA LYS A 164 -16.94 12.75 -2.48
C LYS A 164 -16.65 12.10 -1.14
N TYR A 165 -15.68 11.20 -1.11
CA TYR A 165 -15.24 10.56 0.12
C TYR A 165 -14.73 11.57 1.15
N SER A 166 -14.06 12.64 0.70
CA SER A 166 -13.57 13.71 1.58
C SER A 166 -14.70 14.44 2.32
N GLU A 167 -15.87 14.59 1.70
CA GLU A 167 -17.05 15.20 2.32
C GLU A 167 -17.62 14.28 3.41
N LEU A 168 -17.75 12.97 3.12
CA LEU A 168 -18.20 11.99 4.11
C LEU A 168 -17.28 11.97 5.33
N ILE A 169 -15.97 11.84 5.13
CA ILE A 169 -15.00 11.83 6.23
C ILE A 169 -15.07 13.12 7.06
N SER A 170 -15.23 14.28 6.41
CA SER A 170 -15.39 15.55 7.12
C SER A 170 -16.64 15.55 8.01
N CYS A 171 -17.78 15.06 7.51
CA CYS A 171 -18.99 14.91 8.32
C CYS A 171 -18.78 13.94 9.49
N LEU A 172 -18.18 12.77 9.24
CA LEU A 172 -17.92 11.78 10.28
C LEU A 172 -17.02 12.34 11.38
N MET A 173 -15.99 13.13 11.04
CA MET A 173 -15.14 13.78 12.04
C MET A 173 -15.88 14.84 12.87
N VAL A 174 -16.83 15.57 12.28
CA VAL A 174 -17.68 16.51 13.03
C VAL A 174 -18.58 15.73 13.98
N ASP A 175 -19.26 14.70 13.50
CA ASP A 175 -20.20 13.90 14.29
C ASP A 175 -19.48 13.05 15.37
N GLU A 176 -18.22 12.68 15.13
CA GLU A 176 -17.28 12.13 16.11
C GLU A 176 -17.09 13.11 17.28
N GLN A 177 -16.73 14.36 17.01
CA GLN A 177 -16.52 15.39 18.03
C GLN A 177 -17.80 15.76 18.80
N HIS A 178 -18.96 15.70 18.15
CA HIS A 178 -20.26 15.98 18.76
C HIS A 178 -20.88 14.76 19.46
N ASN A 179 -20.12 13.67 19.65
CA ASN A 179 -20.51 12.42 20.30
C ASN A 179 -21.68 11.66 19.64
N THR A 180 -22.03 11.96 18.40
CA THR A 180 -23.10 11.27 17.65
C THR A 180 -22.66 9.87 17.18
N LEU A 181 -21.36 9.69 16.90
CA LEU A 181 -20.79 8.45 16.35
C LEU A 181 -20.05 7.56 17.36
N LEU A 182 -19.50 8.12 18.45
CA LEU A 182 -18.35 7.52 19.14
C LEU A 182 -18.64 6.57 20.31
N MET A 183 -19.80 6.63 20.95
CA MET A 183 -19.94 5.94 22.25
C MET A 183 -20.28 4.45 22.19
N LYS A 184 -20.54 3.85 21.01
CA LYS A 184 -20.96 2.44 20.92
C LYS A 184 -19.94 1.49 20.26
N ASN A 185 -18.92 1.97 19.57
CA ASN A 185 -17.90 1.08 18.97
C ASN A 185 -16.90 0.52 20.00
N HIS A 186 -16.62 1.25 21.09
CA HIS A 186 -15.73 0.78 22.15
C HIS A 186 -16.36 -0.23 23.11
N GLU A 187 -17.69 -0.23 23.27
CA GLU A 187 -18.36 -1.20 24.15
C GLU A 187 -18.51 -2.59 23.50
N ALA A 188 -18.31 -2.70 22.18
CA ALA A 188 -18.45 -3.96 21.46
C ALA A 188 -17.18 -4.85 21.47
N ARG A 189 -16.00 -4.30 21.79
CA ARG A 189 -14.74 -5.05 21.88
C ARG A 189 -13.84 -4.53 23.03
N PRO A 190 -13.46 -5.39 24.00
CA PRO A 190 -12.46 -5.04 25.01
C PRO A 190 -11.14 -4.64 24.35
N THR A 191 -10.48 -3.62 24.89
CA THR A 191 -9.15 -3.18 24.44
C THR A 191 -8.15 -4.34 24.51
N GLY A 192 -7.61 -4.75 23.36
CA GLY A 192 -6.61 -5.83 23.26
C GLY A 192 -7.09 -7.13 22.59
N SER A 193 -8.31 -7.19 22.07
CA SER A 193 -8.74 -8.33 21.25
C SER A 193 -7.90 -8.44 19.98
N ALA A 194 -7.17 -9.55 19.83
CA ALA A 194 -6.40 -9.85 18.63
C ALA A 194 -7.29 -9.87 17.38
N PRO A 195 -6.77 -9.49 16.19
CA PRO A 195 -7.45 -9.79 14.94
C PRO A 195 -7.74 -11.29 14.89
N PHE A 196 -8.88 -11.70 14.33
CA PHE A 196 -9.19 -13.12 14.14
C PHE A 196 -8.03 -13.80 13.40
N LEU A 197 -7.20 -14.57 14.13
CA LEU A 197 -6.24 -15.48 13.55
C LEU A 197 -7.03 -16.74 13.19
N GLU A 198 -7.47 -16.84 11.95
CA GLU A 198 -8.02 -18.10 11.47
C GLU A 198 -6.87 -19.04 11.13
N VAL A 199 -6.59 -19.93 12.09
CA VAL A 199 -5.67 -21.05 11.96
C VAL A 199 -6.27 -22.04 10.96
N ASN A 200 -5.62 -22.26 9.83
CA ASN A 200 -5.90 -23.39 8.95
C ASN A 200 -5.62 -24.71 9.71
N MET A 201 -6.62 -25.23 10.42
CA MET A 201 -6.64 -26.65 10.81
C MET A 201 -7.19 -27.46 9.65
N VAL A 202 -6.29 -27.93 8.80
CA VAL A 202 -6.56 -29.10 7.96
C VAL A 202 -6.67 -30.29 8.91
N ALA A 203 -7.90 -30.74 9.17
CA ALA A 203 -8.13 -32.02 9.81
C ALA A 203 -7.63 -33.13 8.87
N ALA A 204 -6.40 -33.56 9.06
CA ALA A 204 -5.91 -34.82 8.51
C ALA A 204 -6.68 -35.95 9.21
N THR A 205 -7.66 -36.52 8.53
CA THR A 205 -8.24 -37.82 8.89
C THR A 205 -7.12 -38.86 8.80
N GLN A 206 -6.55 -39.21 9.96
CA GLN A 206 -5.71 -40.38 10.10
C GLN A 206 -6.58 -41.62 9.86
N ASN A 207 -6.28 -42.33 8.77
CA ASN A 207 -6.57 -43.75 8.62
C ASN A 207 -6.16 -44.48 9.90
N SER A 208 -7.12 -45.10 10.57
CA SER A 208 -6.84 -46.18 11.52
C SER A 208 -7.27 -47.49 10.88
N GLU A 209 -6.26 -48.20 10.39
CA GLU A 209 -6.32 -49.66 10.24
C GLU A 209 -6.57 -50.30 11.61
N ARG A 210 -7.45 -51.32 11.62
CA ARG A 210 -7.60 -52.47 12.55
C ARG A 210 -9.05 -52.94 12.39
N ARG A 211 -9.37 -54.18 12.03
CA ARG A 211 -8.71 -55.49 12.06
C ARG A 211 -9.38 -56.37 11.01
#